data_AF-A0A4Q2SYI7-F1
#
_entry.id   AF-A0A4Q2SYI7-F1
#
_cell.length_a   1.000
_cell.length_b   1.000
_cell.length_c   1.000
_cell.angle_alpha   90.00
_cell.angle_beta   90.00
_cell.angle_gamma   90.00
#
_symmetry.space_group_name_H-M   'P 1'
#
loop_
_entity.id
_entity.type
_entity.pdbx_description
1 polymer ?
#
loop_
_entity_poly.entity_id
_entity_poly.type
_entity_poly.pdbx_seq_one_letter_code
_entity_poly.pdbx_strand_id
1 'polypeptide(L)'
;MPDESPDARDKLSRVSAEAAELVEVENRHRSQAAALAQAMYEASKAGHTWGEIARAAGLASPKTARSRAERAMDAADLSPSVRWRHAHGDAVPRPAPESPGISVTEAARRLGITRNTVYAWINNGKLQSAEDHAGRPRVLLDEETPGQEAASN
;
A
#
# COMPACT_ATOMS: atom_id res chain seq x y z
N MET A 1 -16.17 52.98 -16.88
CA MET A 1 -15.00 52.13 -17.19
C MET A 1 -13.95 52.49 -16.15
N PRO A 2 -13.75 51.70 -15.08
CA PRO A 2 -12.74 52.03 -14.09
C PRO A 2 -11.36 51.92 -14.75
N ASP A 3 -10.64 53.02 -14.71
CA ASP A 3 -9.27 53.15 -15.19
C ASP A 3 -8.36 52.33 -14.25
N GLU A 4 -7.93 51.16 -14.71
CA GLU A 4 -6.93 50.35 -13.99
C GLU A 4 -5.63 51.15 -13.93
N SER A 5 -5.35 51.70 -12.74
CA SER A 5 -4.11 52.40 -12.45
C SER A 5 -2.90 51.55 -12.89
N PRO A 6 -1.88 52.14 -13.55
CA PRO A 6 -0.66 51.44 -13.97
C PRO A 6 0.01 50.62 -12.84
N ASP A 7 -0.11 51.09 -11.59
CA ASP A 7 0.40 50.42 -10.39
C ASP A 7 -0.32 49.09 -10.09
N ALA A 8 -1.62 48.97 -10.38
CA ALA A 8 -2.37 47.73 -10.21
C ALA A 8 -1.94 46.66 -11.23
N ARG A 9 -1.64 47.07 -12.48
CA ARG A 9 -1.17 46.16 -13.53
C ARG A 9 0.25 45.66 -13.27
N ASP A 10 1.13 46.52 -12.77
CA ASP A 10 2.50 46.15 -12.38
C ASP A 10 2.49 45.11 -11.25
N LYS A 11 1.67 45.32 -10.22
CA LYS A 11 1.46 44.35 -9.13
C LYS A 11 0.95 43.01 -9.62
N LEU A 12 -0.05 42.99 -10.51
CA LEU A 12 -0.58 41.74 -11.09
C LEU A 12 0.46 41.03 -11.96
N SER A 13 1.26 41.78 -12.73
CA SER A 13 2.35 41.21 -13.53
C SER A 13 3.39 40.53 -12.62
N ARG A 14 3.77 41.16 -11.51
CA ARG A 14 4.67 40.58 -10.52
C ARG A 14 4.12 39.30 -9.90
N VAL A 15 2.84 39.28 -9.48
CA VAL A 15 2.20 38.08 -8.93
C VAL A 15 2.20 36.94 -9.97
N SER A 16 1.92 37.25 -11.24
CA SER A 16 1.95 36.24 -12.31
C SER A 16 3.34 35.66 -12.55
N ALA A 17 4.39 36.50 -12.46
CA ALA A 17 5.77 36.07 -12.61
C ALA A 17 6.23 35.17 -11.44
N GLU A 18 5.93 35.57 -10.20
CA GLU A 18 6.23 34.77 -9.01
C GLU A 18 5.45 33.43 -9.01
N ALA A 19 4.19 33.42 -9.46
CA ALA A 19 3.41 32.21 -9.61
C ALA A 19 3.99 31.27 -10.69
N ALA A 20 4.47 31.81 -11.82
CA ALA A 20 5.10 31.03 -12.87
C ALA A 20 6.39 30.36 -12.39
N GLU A 21 7.21 31.07 -11.62
CA GLU A 21 8.43 30.54 -11.01
C GLU A 21 8.10 29.40 -10.03
N LEU A 22 7.10 29.59 -9.16
CA LEU A 22 6.65 28.54 -8.23
C LEU A 22 6.20 27.28 -8.99
N VAL A 23 5.38 27.44 -10.02
CA VAL A 23 4.92 26.33 -10.86
C VAL A 23 6.10 25.60 -11.51
N GLU A 24 7.12 26.33 -11.96
CA GLU A 24 8.33 25.72 -12.54
C GLU A 24 9.09 24.88 -11.50
N VAL A 25 9.29 25.42 -10.30
CA VAL A 25 9.96 24.71 -9.19
C VAL A 25 9.19 23.45 -8.81
N GLU A 26 7.86 23.55 -8.69
CA GLU A 26 7.00 22.42 -8.38
C GLU A 26 7.03 21.35 -9.47
N ASN A 27 6.99 21.75 -10.74
CA ASN A 27 7.10 20.84 -11.88
C ASN A 27 8.45 20.15 -11.90
N ARG A 28 9.54 20.88 -11.61
CA ARG A 28 10.89 20.31 -11.49
C ARG A 28 10.97 19.28 -10.39
N HIS A 29 10.44 19.59 -9.21
CA HIS A 29 10.39 18.68 -8.08
C HIS A 29 9.54 17.43 -8.39
N ARG A 30 8.39 17.59 -9.04
CA ARG A 30 7.52 16.48 -9.47
C ARG A 30 8.23 15.56 -10.46
N SER A 31 8.91 16.13 -11.46
CA SER A 31 9.67 15.39 -12.46
C SER A 31 10.84 14.63 -11.84
N GLN A 32 11.59 15.25 -10.93
CA GLN A 32 12.68 14.60 -10.20
C GLN A 32 12.17 13.45 -9.31
N ALA A 33 11.03 13.66 -8.64
CA ALA A 33 10.40 12.61 -7.83
C ALA A 33 9.93 11.42 -8.67
N ALA A 34 9.39 11.67 -9.87
CA ALA A 34 9.00 10.64 -10.82
C ALA A 34 10.22 9.85 -11.34
N ALA A 35 11.29 10.55 -11.72
CA ALA A 35 12.54 9.92 -12.16
C ALA A 35 13.15 9.03 -11.07
N LEU A 36 13.13 9.49 -9.80
CA LEU A 36 13.59 8.69 -8.68
C LEU A 36 12.73 7.44 -8.46
N ALA A 37 11.41 7.55 -8.56
CA ALA A 37 10.50 6.41 -8.46
C ALA A 37 10.77 5.36 -9.55
N GLN A 38 10.99 5.80 -10.78
CA GLN A 38 11.35 4.93 -11.91
C GLN A 38 12.68 4.21 -11.66
N ALA A 39 13.72 4.93 -11.25
CA ALA A 39 15.02 4.32 -10.96
C ALA A 39 14.94 3.28 -9.82
N MET A 40 14.15 3.54 -8.77
CA MET A 40 13.90 2.57 -7.70
C MET A 40 13.20 1.31 -8.21
N TYR A 41 12.24 1.48 -9.14
CA TYR A 41 11.52 0.37 -9.74
C TYR A 41 12.43 -0.50 -10.60
N GLU A 42 13.23 0.11 -11.48
CA GLU A 42 14.21 -0.57 -12.33
C GLU A 42 15.24 -1.35 -11.50
N ALA A 43 15.76 -0.76 -10.42
CA ALA A 43 16.66 -1.45 -9.51
C ALA A 43 16.02 -2.70 -8.88
N SER A 44 14.74 -2.62 -8.51
CA SER A 44 14.02 -3.78 -7.99
C SER A 44 13.82 -4.86 -9.06
N LYS A 45 13.55 -4.47 -10.32
CA LYS A 45 13.47 -5.41 -11.45
C LYS A 45 14.81 -6.08 -11.77
N ALA A 46 15.91 -5.37 -11.54
CA ALA A 46 17.27 -5.91 -11.65
C ALA A 46 17.66 -6.84 -10.49
N GLY A 47 16.77 -7.04 -9.50
CA GLY A 47 16.98 -7.98 -8.40
C GLY A 47 17.55 -7.38 -7.12
N HIS A 48 17.74 -6.05 -7.05
CA HIS A 48 18.13 -5.41 -5.80
C HIS A 48 17.02 -5.47 -4.76
N THR A 49 17.42 -5.65 -3.50
CA THR A 49 16.48 -5.63 -2.38
C THR A 49 16.01 -4.22 -2.10
N TRP A 50 14.79 -4.07 -1.58
CA TRP A 50 14.27 -2.77 -1.16
C TRP A 50 15.11 -2.08 -0.07
N GLY A 51 15.89 -2.85 0.70
CA GLY A 51 16.82 -2.31 1.69
C GLY A 51 18.04 -1.63 1.05
N GLU A 52 18.61 -2.24 0.02
CA GLU A 52 19.70 -1.63 -0.76
C GLU A 52 19.23 -0.38 -1.49
N ILE A 53 18.05 -0.45 -2.12
CA ILE A 53 17.44 0.68 -2.83
C ILE A 53 17.16 1.84 -1.87
N ALA A 54 16.59 1.57 -0.69
CA ALA A 54 16.34 2.61 0.32
C ALA A 54 17.63 3.28 0.79
N ARG A 55 18.69 2.48 1.04
CA ARG A 55 19.99 3.00 1.46
C ARG A 55 20.61 3.89 0.36
N ALA A 56 20.59 3.43 -0.89
CA ALA A 56 21.11 4.18 -2.03
C ALA A 56 20.35 5.51 -2.24
N ALA A 57 19.04 5.50 -2.01
CA ALA A 57 18.19 6.68 -2.14
C ALA A 57 18.14 7.58 -0.90
N GLY A 58 18.89 7.28 0.16
CA GLY A 58 18.87 8.05 1.41
C GLY A 58 17.54 8.00 2.16
N LEU A 59 16.77 6.93 1.99
CA LEU A 59 15.46 6.74 2.63
C LEU A 59 15.57 5.98 3.94
N ALA A 60 14.74 6.39 4.90
CA ALA A 60 14.71 5.79 6.23
C ALA A 60 14.23 4.32 6.25
N SER A 61 13.49 3.86 5.24
CA SER A 61 12.99 2.49 5.24
C SER A 61 12.80 1.86 3.84
N PRO A 62 12.94 0.52 3.73
CA PRO A 62 12.60 -0.24 2.52
C PRO A 62 11.15 -0.02 2.07
N LYS A 63 10.23 0.13 3.04
CA LYS A 63 8.80 0.38 2.77
C LYS A 63 8.59 1.71 2.07
N THR A 64 9.32 2.76 2.47
CA THR A 64 9.27 4.07 1.83
C THR A 64 9.79 4.01 0.39
N ALA A 65 10.89 3.27 0.15
CA ALA A 65 11.41 3.06 -1.20
C ALA A 65 10.37 2.38 -2.11
N ARG A 66 9.81 1.26 -1.63
CA ARG A 66 8.77 0.53 -2.36
C ARG A 66 7.55 1.40 -2.66
N SER A 67 7.01 2.09 -1.65
CA SER A 67 5.83 2.94 -1.83
C SER A 67 6.07 4.10 -2.80
N ARG A 68 7.31 4.61 -2.91
CA ARG A 68 7.66 5.60 -3.94
C ARG A 68 7.74 4.97 -5.32
N ALA A 69 8.38 3.82 -5.44
CA ALA A 69 8.50 3.08 -6.70
C ALA A 69 7.13 2.64 -7.26
N GLU A 70 6.18 2.28 -6.39
CA GLU A 70 4.80 1.93 -6.77
C GLU A 70 4.09 3.03 -7.59
N ARG A 71 4.54 4.30 -7.54
CA ARG A 71 4.00 5.37 -8.38
C ARG A 71 4.45 5.31 -9.84
N ALA A 72 5.55 4.63 -10.12
CA ALA A 72 6.11 4.45 -11.45
C ALA A 72 5.83 3.05 -12.03
N MET A 73 5.29 2.13 -11.22
CA MET A 73 4.95 0.77 -11.64
C MET A 73 3.72 0.74 -12.52
N ASP A 74 3.74 -0.11 -13.54
CA ASP A 74 2.53 -0.48 -14.28
C ASP A 74 1.54 -1.22 -13.38
N ALA A 75 0.25 -1.08 -13.68
CA ALA A 75 -0.80 -1.76 -12.92
C ALA A 75 -0.57 -3.28 -12.84
N ALA A 76 -0.03 -3.89 -13.89
CA ALA A 76 0.30 -5.31 -13.93
C ALA A 76 1.33 -5.72 -12.86
N ASP A 77 2.29 -4.85 -12.56
CA ASP A 77 3.36 -5.08 -11.60
C ASP A 77 2.97 -4.72 -10.16
N LEU A 78 1.91 -3.94 -9.98
CA LEU A 78 1.35 -3.64 -8.67
C LEU A 78 0.73 -4.88 -8.02
N SER A 79 0.83 -4.96 -6.69
CA SER A 79 0.13 -6.02 -5.95
C SER A 79 -1.40 -5.90 -6.17
N PRO A 80 -2.16 -7.01 -6.14
CA PRO A 80 -3.62 -6.97 -6.28
C PRO A 80 -4.32 -6.02 -5.32
N SER A 81 -3.75 -5.82 -4.13
CA SER A 81 -4.30 -4.91 -3.11
C SER A 81 -4.05 -3.44 -3.45
N VAL A 82 -2.90 -3.14 -4.03
CA VAL A 82 -2.57 -1.79 -4.49
C VAL A 82 -3.41 -1.47 -5.74
N ARG A 83 -3.46 -2.36 -6.74
CA ARG A 83 -4.37 -2.26 -7.89
C ARG A 83 -5.81 -1.96 -7.48
N TRP A 84 -6.34 -2.72 -6.51
CA TRP A 84 -7.70 -2.52 -6.02
C TRP A 84 -7.93 -1.10 -5.49
N ARG A 85 -7.02 -0.61 -4.64
CA ARG A 85 -7.10 0.75 -4.06
C ARG A 85 -7.00 1.83 -5.14
N HIS A 86 -6.15 1.66 -6.14
CA HIS A 86 -6.09 2.58 -7.27
C HIS A 86 -7.40 2.64 -8.06
N ALA A 87 -8.08 1.50 -8.24
CA ALA A 87 -9.32 1.43 -9.00
C ALA A 87 -10.58 1.84 -8.21
N HIS A 88 -10.64 1.59 -6.90
CA HIS A 88 -11.86 1.74 -6.09
C HIS A 88 -11.71 2.75 -4.93
N GLY A 89 -10.51 3.28 -4.71
CA GLY A 89 -10.19 4.12 -3.56
C GLY A 89 -9.92 3.32 -2.28
N ASP A 90 -9.51 4.02 -1.22
CA ASP A 90 -9.17 3.43 0.07
C ASP A 90 -10.40 3.02 0.90
N ALA A 91 -11.55 3.66 0.65
CA ALA A 91 -12.77 3.47 1.43
C ALA A 91 -13.52 2.16 1.09
N VAL A 92 -13.23 1.55 -0.06
CA VAL A 92 -13.90 0.33 -0.51
C VAL A 92 -13.06 -0.88 -0.11
N PRO A 93 -13.51 -1.69 0.87
CA PRO A 93 -12.81 -2.91 1.24
C PRO A 93 -12.78 -3.84 0.02
N ARG A 94 -11.61 -4.44 -0.24
CA ARG A 94 -11.55 -5.48 -1.26
C ARG A 94 -12.43 -6.64 -0.81
N PRO A 95 -13.40 -7.10 -1.63
CA PRO A 95 -14.22 -8.25 -1.29
C PRO A 95 -13.32 -9.43 -0.96
N ALA A 96 -13.62 -10.10 0.15
CA ALA A 96 -12.92 -11.32 0.52
C ALA A 96 -13.23 -12.34 -0.58
N PRO A 97 -12.21 -12.95 -1.22
CA PRO A 97 -12.47 -14.05 -2.14
C PRO A 97 -13.18 -15.17 -1.37
N GLU A 98 -14.12 -15.84 -2.03
CA GLU A 98 -14.65 -17.14 -1.59
C GLU A 98 -13.54 -18.17 -1.70
N SER A 99 -12.62 -18.14 -0.74
CA SER A 99 -11.61 -19.17 -0.55
C SER A 99 -11.98 -19.93 0.71
N PRO A 100 -11.99 -21.27 0.69
CA PRO A 100 -12.29 -22.06 1.88
C PRO A 100 -11.33 -21.68 3.01
N GLY A 101 -11.89 -21.49 4.21
CA GLY A 101 -11.16 -21.08 5.40
C GLY A 101 -11.29 -19.60 5.77
N ILE A 102 -10.91 -19.30 7.01
CA ILE A 102 -11.01 -17.97 7.61
C ILE A 102 -9.67 -17.22 7.53
N SER A 103 -9.70 -15.89 7.62
CA SER A 103 -8.45 -15.10 7.67
C SER A 103 -7.64 -15.43 8.93
N VAL A 104 -6.32 -15.22 8.90
CA VAL A 104 -5.45 -15.35 10.10
C VAL A 104 -5.95 -14.49 11.26
N THR A 105 -6.47 -13.30 10.99
CA THR A 105 -7.05 -12.42 12.02
C THR A 105 -8.29 -13.04 12.64
N GLU A 106 -9.15 -13.66 11.84
CA GLU A 106 -10.35 -14.32 12.32
C GLU A 106 -10.03 -15.62 13.07
N ALA A 107 -9.05 -16.39 12.61
CA ALA A 107 -8.55 -17.57 13.32
C ALA A 107 -7.95 -17.20 14.67
N ALA A 108 -7.14 -16.15 14.73
CA ALA A 108 -6.60 -15.60 15.97
C ALA A 108 -7.73 -15.24 16.96
N ARG A 109 -8.79 -14.60 16.47
CA ARG A 109 -9.96 -14.22 17.27
C ARG A 109 -10.72 -15.45 17.78
N ARG A 110 -10.99 -16.44 16.92
CA ARG A 110 -11.71 -17.67 17.29
C ARG A 110 -10.93 -18.55 18.26
N LEU A 111 -9.61 -18.62 18.10
CA LEU A 111 -8.73 -19.43 18.95
C LEU A 111 -8.23 -18.70 20.21
N GLY A 112 -8.51 -17.40 20.35
CA GLY A 112 -8.04 -16.60 21.49
C GLY A 112 -6.52 -16.40 21.54
N ILE A 113 -5.83 -16.49 20.40
CA ILE A 113 -4.36 -16.38 20.30
C ILE A 113 -3.93 -15.21 19.42
N THR A 114 -2.64 -14.87 19.45
CA THR A 114 -2.11 -13.81 18.59
C THR A 114 -2.00 -14.26 17.13
N ARG A 115 -2.10 -13.32 16.18
CA ARG A 115 -1.83 -13.60 14.75
C ARG A 115 -0.46 -14.23 14.52
N ASN A 116 0.55 -13.83 15.30
CA ASN A 116 1.89 -14.36 15.18
C ASN A 116 1.95 -15.84 15.58
N THR A 117 1.20 -16.22 16.63
CA THR A 117 1.02 -17.61 17.03
C THR A 117 0.34 -18.44 15.95
N VAL A 118 -0.69 -17.89 15.29
CA VAL A 118 -1.35 -18.56 14.15
C VAL A 118 -0.36 -18.80 13.01
N TYR A 119 0.42 -17.80 12.60
CA TYR A 119 1.47 -17.98 11.58
C TYR A 119 2.50 -19.04 11.97
N ALA A 120 2.94 -19.03 13.24
CA ALA A 120 3.85 -20.05 13.74
C ALA A 120 3.24 -21.45 13.69
N TRP A 121 1.95 -21.60 13.99
CA TRP A 121 1.27 -22.91 13.94
C TRP A 121 1.07 -23.41 12.51
N ILE A 122 0.75 -22.53 11.57
CA ILE A 122 0.72 -22.86 10.13
C ILE A 122 2.09 -23.35 9.68
N ASN A 123 3.15 -22.58 9.96
CA ASN A 123 4.52 -22.92 9.54
C ASN A 123 5.03 -24.23 10.16
N ASN A 124 4.57 -24.56 11.37
CA ASN A 124 4.90 -25.80 12.06
C ASN A 124 3.94 -26.97 11.72
N GLY A 125 3.01 -26.79 10.77
CA GLY A 125 2.06 -27.82 10.35
C GLY A 125 0.98 -28.17 11.39
N LYS A 126 0.81 -27.35 12.43
CA LYS A 126 -0.20 -27.54 13.49
C LYS A 126 -1.58 -27.00 13.12
N LEU A 127 -1.64 -26.09 12.15
CA LEU A 127 -2.89 -25.59 11.57
C LEU A 127 -2.84 -25.81 10.07
N GLN A 128 -3.92 -26.36 9.52
CA GLN A 128 -4.09 -26.43 8.08
C GLN A 128 -4.39 -25.04 7.52
N SER A 129 -3.76 -24.71 6.41
CA SER A 129 -4.06 -23.47 5.68
C SER A 129 -4.07 -23.70 4.18
N ALA A 130 -5.01 -23.06 3.50
CA ALA A 130 -4.98 -22.86 2.06
C ALA A 130 -4.44 -21.45 1.74
N GLU A 131 -3.98 -21.23 0.51
CA GLU A 131 -3.72 -19.87 0.01
C GLU A 131 -4.92 -19.39 -0.80
N ASP A 132 -5.32 -18.14 -0.60
CA ASP A 132 -6.30 -17.52 -1.50
C ASP A 132 -5.66 -17.15 -2.86
N HIS A 133 -6.47 -16.76 -3.84
CA HIS A 133 -5.97 -16.32 -5.16
C HIS A 133 -5.05 -15.09 -5.11
N ALA A 134 -4.91 -14.43 -3.95
CA ALA A 134 -4.00 -13.33 -3.71
C ALA A 134 -2.74 -13.75 -2.92
N GLY A 135 -2.51 -15.06 -2.72
CA GLY A 135 -1.36 -15.61 -2.01
C GLY A 135 -1.41 -15.36 -0.49
N ARG A 136 -2.59 -15.10 0.08
CA ARG A 136 -2.74 -14.88 1.52
C ARG A 136 -3.21 -16.17 2.20
N PRO A 137 -2.64 -16.54 3.36
CA PRO A 137 -3.04 -17.76 4.07
C PRO A 137 -4.45 -17.65 4.65
N ARG A 138 -5.23 -18.70 4.42
CA ARG A 138 -6.59 -18.95 4.92
C ARG A 138 -6.55 -20.19 5.80
N VAL A 139 -6.89 -20.02 7.08
CA VAL A 139 -6.87 -21.11 8.05
C VAL A 139 -8.11 -21.98 7.84
N LEU A 140 -7.90 -23.27 7.62
CA LEU A 140 -8.95 -24.27 7.57
C LEU A 140 -9.15 -24.76 9.01
N LEU A 141 -10.09 -24.15 9.71
CA LEU A 141 -10.57 -24.71 10.97
C LEU A 141 -11.70 -25.69 10.60
N ASP A 142 -11.56 -26.95 10.99
CA ASP A 142 -12.68 -27.89 10.91
C ASP A 142 -13.80 -27.36 11.81
N GLU A 143 -14.97 -27.09 11.24
CA GLU A 143 -16.15 -26.73 12.02
C GLU A 143 -16.73 -27.99 12.67
N GLU A 144 -15.97 -28.60 13.59
CA GLU A 144 -16.51 -29.55 14.55
C GLU A 144 -16.18 -29.11 15.97
N THR A 145 -17.10 -28.33 16.54
CA THR A 145 -17.49 -28.57 17.93
C THR A 145 -18.99 -28.29 18.08
N PRO A 146 -19.87 -29.29 17.94
CA PRO A 146 -21.15 -29.26 18.62
C PRO A 146 -20.85 -29.39 20.12
N GLY A 147 -21.29 -28.42 20.94
CA GLY A 147 -21.07 -28.53 22.39
C GLY A 147 -21.16 -27.25 23.21
N GLN A 148 -22.18 -26.42 22.98
CA GLN A 148 -22.72 -25.59 24.06
C GLN A 148 -23.60 -26.49 24.96
N GLU A 149 -22.98 -27.37 25.76
CA GLU A 149 -23.63 -28.02 26.90
C GLU A 149 -22.59 -28.22 28.00
N ALA A 150 -22.57 -27.29 28.96
CA ALA A 150 -22.31 -27.52 30.38
C ALA A 150 -22.08 -26.17 31.09
N ALA A 151 -23.16 -25.50 31.49
CA ALA A 151 -23.22 -24.74 32.73
C ALA A 151 -24.63 -24.14 32.91
N SER A 152 -25.53 -24.91 33.51
CA SER A 152 -26.52 -24.39 34.45
C SER A 152 -26.97 -25.56 35.32
N ASN A 153 -26.44 -25.57 36.54
CA ASN A 153 -27.00 -26.26 37.69
C ASN A 153 -27.66 -25.18 38.54
#